data_AF-A0A7S2MX33-F1
#
_entry.id   AF-A0A7S2MX33-F1
#
_cell.length_a   1.000
_cell.length_b   1.000
_cell.length_c   1.000
_cell.angle_alpha   90.00
_cell.angle_beta   90.00
_cell.angle_gamma   90.00
#
_symmetry.space_group_name_H-M   'P 1'
#
loop_
_entity.id
_entity.type
_entity.pdbx_description
1 polymer ?
#
loop_
_entity_poly.entity_id
_entity_poly.type
_entity_poly.pdbx_seq_one_letter_code
_entity_poly.pdbx_strand_id
1 'polypeptide(L)'
;KVEIGSLLVVWVALVALLVLRGGKGAPSLLGVRPCGASYWAITALGFAWLLAVSVQAGRRLVRDASERQAVGILRLEGDVAWDGPCAARCLVQAFFAGIVAGLVGVGGGMVLGPMMLELAVLPQVSTATTGTMVLLTSSSAAIVFLLAGIAPTDYAVGFAI
;
A
#
# COMPACT_ATOMS: atom_id res chain seq x y z
N LYS A 1 15.00 -1.45 -11.99
CA LYS A 1 14.10 -0.64 -12.85
C LYS A 1 12.67 -1.18 -12.91
N VAL A 2 12.46 -2.50 -12.90
CA VAL A 2 11.11 -3.11 -12.95
C VAL A 2 10.24 -2.83 -11.71
N GLU A 3 10.84 -2.59 -10.54
CA GLU A 3 10.12 -2.47 -9.26
C GLU A 3 9.29 -1.18 -9.09
N ILE A 4 9.78 -0.04 -9.58
CA ILE A 4 9.01 1.23 -9.55
C ILE A 4 7.78 1.13 -10.46
N GLY A 5 7.92 0.43 -11.60
CA GLY A 5 6.80 0.18 -12.51
C GLY A 5 5.68 -0.61 -11.84
N SER A 6 6.01 -1.64 -11.06
CA SER A 6 4.99 -2.40 -10.31
C SER A 6 4.26 -1.56 -9.26
N LEU A 7 4.95 -0.67 -8.55
CA LEU A 7 4.32 0.22 -7.57
C LEU A 7 3.34 1.19 -8.22
N LEU A 8 3.70 1.77 -9.37
CA LEU A 8 2.82 2.64 -10.14
C LEU A 8 1.57 1.90 -10.65
N VAL A 9 1.72 0.67 -11.16
CA VAL A 9 0.59 -0.13 -11.63
C VAL A 9 -0.37 -0.44 -10.48
N VAL A 10 0.15 -0.85 -9.32
CA VAL A 10 -0.67 -1.11 -8.12
C VAL A 10 -1.40 0.15 -7.67
N TRP A 11 -0.71 1.30 -7.67
CA TRP A 11 -1.30 2.58 -7.30
C TRP A 11 -2.41 3.03 -8.26
N VAL A 12 -2.19 2.98 -9.58
CA VAL A 12 -3.20 3.32 -10.58
C VAL A 12 -4.41 2.38 -10.46
N ALA A 13 -4.18 1.08 -10.31
CA ALA A 13 -5.25 0.11 -10.12
C ALA A 13 -6.05 0.39 -8.83
N LEU A 14 -5.38 0.75 -7.73
CA LEU A 14 -6.01 1.13 -6.48
C LEU A 14 -6.88 2.39 -6.63
N VAL A 15 -6.35 3.44 -7.27
CA VAL A 15 -7.12 4.66 -7.56
C VAL A 15 -8.33 4.34 -8.43
N ALA A 16 -8.16 3.55 -9.49
CA ALA A 16 -9.26 3.14 -10.36
C ALA A 16 -10.35 2.39 -9.58
N LEU A 17 -9.98 1.43 -8.73
CA LEU A 17 -10.92 0.68 -7.89
C LEU A 17 -11.65 1.59 -6.89
N LEU A 18 -10.96 2.57 -6.29
CA LEU A 18 -11.57 3.54 -5.38
C LEU A 18 -12.60 4.42 -6.10
N VAL A 19 -12.26 4.91 -7.30
CA VAL A 19 -13.16 5.75 -8.12
C VAL A 19 -14.34 4.94 -8.66
N LEU A 20 -14.12 3.70 -9.10
CA LEU A 20 -15.17 2.79 -9.58
C LEU A 20 -16.17 2.43 -8.47
N ARG A 21 -15.68 2.21 -7.26
CA ARG A 21 -16.51 1.91 -6.08
C ARG A 21 -17.36 3.11 -5.67
N GLY A 22 -16.78 4.31 -5.64
CA GLY A 22 -17.39 5.51 -5.07
C GLY A 22 -17.68 5.38 -3.56
N GLY A 23 -18.25 6.42 -2.95
CA GLY A 23 -18.45 6.48 -1.50
C GLY A 23 -19.56 7.44 -1.05
N LYS A 24 -19.77 7.56 0.26
CA LYS A 24 -20.71 8.55 0.81
C LYS A 24 -20.16 9.96 0.49
N GLY A 25 -20.84 10.67 -0.41
CA GLY A 25 -20.47 12.00 -0.89
C GLY A 25 -19.66 12.02 -2.20
N ALA A 26 -19.15 10.87 -2.66
CA ALA A 26 -18.40 10.75 -3.92
C ALA A 26 -19.21 9.90 -4.92
N PRO A 27 -19.78 10.49 -6.00
CA PRO A 27 -20.49 9.71 -6.99
C PRO A 27 -19.56 8.66 -7.60
N SER A 28 -19.98 7.40 -7.60
CA SER A 28 -19.28 6.34 -8.34
C SER A 28 -19.45 6.60 -9.84
N LEU A 29 -18.37 6.45 -10.62
CA LEU A 29 -18.45 6.58 -12.10
C LEU A 29 -19.47 5.61 -12.71
N LEU A 30 -19.72 4.47 -12.05
CA LEU A 30 -20.66 3.43 -12.48
C LEU A 30 -22.04 3.51 -11.81
N GLY A 31 -22.33 4.52 -10.99
CA GLY A 31 -23.63 4.64 -10.30
C GLY A 31 -23.94 3.47 -9.34
N VAL A 32 -22.90 2.86 -8.78
CA VAL A 32 -23.00 1.78 -7.80
C VAL A 32 -23.68 2.30 -6.53
N ARG A 33 -24.79 1.66 -6.16
CA ARG A 33 -25.52 2.00 -4.93
C ARG A 33 -24.70 1.63 -3.69
N PRO A 34 -24.61 2.53 -2.68
CA PRO A 34 -23.96 2.20 -1.43
C PRO A 34 -24.67 0.98 -0.80
N CYS A 35 -23.88 0.06 -0.25
CA CYS A 35 -24.33 -1.19 0.38
C CYS A 35 -24.94 -2.25 -0.56
N GLY A 36 -24.85 -2.10 -1.88
CA GLY A 36 -25.29 -3.13 -2.84
C GLY A 36 -24.31 -4.30 -3.00
N ALA A 37 -24.76 -5.40 -3.63
CA ALA A 37 -23.91 -6.56 -3.92
C ALA A 37 -22.68 -6.19 -4.78
N SER A 38 -22.84 -5.30 -5.76
CA SER A 38 -21.74 -4.80 -6.61
C SER A 38 -20.71 -3.99 -5.84
N TYR A 39 -21.13 -3.20 -4.84
CA TYR A 39 -20.22 -2.46 -3.95
C TYR A 39 -19.32 -3.40 -3.16
N TRP A 40 -19.90 -4.44 -2.56
CA TRP A 40 -19.14 -5.46 -1.82
C TRP A 40 -18.26 -6.32 -2.73
N ALA A 41 -18.73 -6.64 -3.94
CA ALA A 41 -17.93 -7.38 -4.93
C ALA A 41 -16.68 -6.60 -5.35
N ILE A 42 -16.79 -5.30 -5.68
CA ILE A 42 -15.64 -4.45 -6.02
C ILE A 42 -14.69 -4.32 -4.84
N THR A 43 -15.23 -4.18 -3.63
CA THR A 43 -14.43 -4.11 -2.40
C THR A 43 -13.65 -5.40 -2.15
N ALA A 44 -14.32 -6.56 -2.24
CA ALA A 44 -13.70 -7.86 -2.06
C ALA A 44 -12.65 -8.14 -3.15
N LEU A 45 -12.93 -7.75 -4.40
CA LEU A 45 -11.96 -7.84 -5.49
C LEU A 45 -10.71 -7.00 -5.21
N GLY A 46 -10.87 -5.77 -4.71
CA GLY A 46 -9.74 -4.93 -4.33
C GLY A 46 -8.89 -5.54 -3.22
N PHE A 47 -9.51 -6.06 -2.16
CA PHE A 47 -8.80 -6.78 -1.10
C PHE A 47 -8.08 -8.04 -1.61
N ALA A 48 -8.76 -8.85 -2.43
CA ALA A 48 -8.19 -10.06 -3.01
C ALA A 48 -7.00 -9.75 -3.92
N TRP A 49 -7.11 -8.71 -4.74
CA TRP A 49 -6.03 -8.22 -5.61
C TRP A 49 -4.82 -7.77 -4.80
N LEU A 50 -5.01 -6.88 -3.79
CA LEU A 50 -3.93 -6.40 -2.96
C LEU A 50 -3.24 -7.53 -2.19
N LEU A 51 -4.02 -8.48 -1.67
CA LEU A 51 -3.49 -9.66 -0.99
C LEU A 51 -2.66 -10.53 -1.96
N ALA A 52 -3.16 -10.76 -3.17
CA ALA A 52 -2.45 -11.53 -4.19
C ALA A 52 -1.12 -10.86 -4.58
N VAL A 53 -1.12 -9.55 -4.82
CA VAL A 53 0.10 -8.78 -5.13
C VAL A 53 1.09 -8.85 -3.96
N SER A 54 0.61 -8.71 -2.72
CA SER A 54 1.45 -8.76 -1.52
C SER A 54 2.09 -10.14 -1.32
N VAL A 55 1.34 -11.21 -1.52
CA VAL A 55 1.85 -12.58 -1.47
C VAL A 55 2.86 -12.85 -2.60
N GLN A 56 2.58 -12.38 -3.82
CA GLN A 56 3.51 -12.51 -4.93
C GLN A 56 4.83 -11.76 -4.67
N ALA A 57 4.76 -10.53 -4.16
CA ALA A 57 5.92 -9.74 -3.79
C ALA A 57 6.74 -10.43 -2.69
N GLY A 58 6.08 -10.93 -1.64
CA GLY A 58 6.74 -11.69 -0.57
C GLY A 58 7.41 -12.97 -1.07
N ARG A 59 6.77 -13.72 -1.96
CA ARG A 59 7.36 -14.93 -2.57
C ARG A 59 8.57 -14.61 -3.44
N ARG A 60 8.51 -13.54 -4.22
CA ARG A 60 9.65 -13.06 -5.02
C ARG A 60 10.82 -12.67 -4.10
N LEU A 61 10.52 -11.96 -3.02
CA LEU A 61 11.54 -11.52 -2.07
C LEU A 61 12.26 -12.69 -1.37
N VAL A 62 11.52 -13.71 -0.94
CA VAL A 62 12.10 -14.94 -0.36
C VAL A 62 12.90 -15.71 -1.40
N ARG A 63 12.40 -15.81 -2.64
CA ARG A 63 13.11 -16.48 -3.74
C ARG A 63 14.42 -15.77 -4.05
N ASP A 64 14.39 -14.46 -4.26
CA ASP A 64 15.57 -13.66 -4.56
C ASP A 64 16.59 -13.73 -3.41
N ALA A 65 16.12 -13.73 -2.15
CA ALA A 65 16.99 -13.91 -1.00
C ALA A 65 17.67 -15.29 -0.98
N SER A 66 16.92 -16.36 -1.28
CA SER A 66 17.47 -17.72 -1.36
C SER A 66 18.49 -17.87 -2.49
N GLU A 67 18.25 -17.23 -3.64
CA GLU A 67 19.17 -17.22 -4.78
C GLU A 67 20.46 -16.47 -4.45
N ARG A 68 20.37 -15.30 -3.78
CA ARG A 68 21.55 -14.54 -3.32
C ARG A 68 22.40 -15.32 -2.31
N GLN A 69 21.75 -16.08 -1.42
CA GLN A 69 22.45 -16.92 -0.46
C GLN A 69 23.15 -18.12 -1.11
N ALA A 70 22.56 -18.70 -2.15
CA ALA A 70 23.16 -19.82 -2.90
C ALA A 70 24.44 -19.42 -3.65
N VAL A 71 24.54 -18.15 -4.10
CA VAL A 71 25.72 -17.61 -4.77
C VAL A 71 26.77 -17.09 -3.76
N GLY A 72 26.51 -17.18 -2.45
CA GLY A 72 27.44 -16.79 -1.40
C GLY A 72 27.64 -15.29 -1.28
N ILE A 73 26.67 -14.48 -1.70
CA ILE A 73 26.73 -13.02 -1.55
C ILE A 73 26.72 -12.70 -0.04
N LEU A 74 27.76 -12.00 0.43
CA LEU A 74 27.86 -11.54 1.81
C LEU A 74 26.65 -10.67 2.14
N ARG A 75 25.98 -11.02 3.23
CA ARG A 75 24.88 -10.25 3.80
C ARG A 75 25.44 -8.93 4.30
N LEU A 76 25.09 -7.83 3.65
CA LEU A 76 25.52 -6.50 4.08
C LEU A 76 24.75 -6.09 5.32
N GLU A 77 25.28 -5.11 6.05
CA GLU A 77 24.61 -4.58 7.22
C GLU A 77 23.22 -4.05 6.83
N GLY A 78 22.20 -4.56 7.52
CA GLY A 78 20.78 -4.28 7.33
C GLY A 78 20.04 -4.97 6.18
N ASP A 79 20.59 -6.06 5.64
CA ASP A 79 19.83 -7.03 4.83
C ASP A 79 18.99 -7.97 5.72
N VAL A 80 17.66 -7.93 5.58
CA VAL A 80 16.71 -8.78 6.34
C VAL A 80 16.76 -10.23 5.91
N ALA A 81 16.87 -11.17 6.85
CA ALA A 81 16.81 -12.62 6.58
C ALA A 81 15.39 -13.01 6.12
N TRP A 82 15.18 -12.93 4.81
CA TRP A 82 13.92 -13.25 4.18
C TRP A 82 13.72 -14.76 4.08
N ASP A 83 13.18 -15.34 5.14
CA ASP A 83 12.68 -16.70 5.15
C ASP A 83 11.17 -16.74 4.85
N GLY A 84 10.66 -17.88 4.37
CA GLY A 84 9.23 -18.09 4.15
C GLY A 84 8.35 -17.75 5.37
N PRO A 85 8.66 -18.24 6.58
CA PRO A 85 7.94 -17.88 7.80
C PRO A 85 8.07 -16.39 8.17
N CYS A 86 9.23 -15.77 7.91
CA CYS A 86 9.46 -14.36 8.16
C CYS A 86 8.56 -13.49 7.27
N ALA A 87 8.52 -13.78 5.97
CA ALA A 87 7.65 -13.10 5.03
C ALA A 87 6.15 -13.29 5.37
N ALA A 88 5.75 -14.49 5.80
CA ALA A 88 4.39 -14.76 6.22
C ALA A 88 3.99 -13.95 7.47
N ARG A 89 4.84 -13.90 8.50
CA ARG A 89 4.62 -13.06 9.68
C ARG A 89 4.52 -11.58 9.31
N CYS A 90 5.40 -11.13 8.43
CA CYS A 90 5.42 -9.76 7.93
C CYS A 90 4.10 -9.40 7.23
N LEU A 91 3.57 -10.28 6.37
CA LEU A 91 2.27 -10.08 5.71
C LEU A 91 1.10 -10.00 6.70
N VAL A 92 1.09 -10.87 7.72
CA VAL A 92 0.04 -10.85 8.74
C VAL A 92 0.09 -9.57 9.57
N GLN A 93 1.28 -9.17 10.02
CA GLN A 93 1.48 -7.92 10.77
C GLN A 93 1.10 -6.70 9.92
N ALA A 94 1.49 -6.67 8.64
CA ALA A 94 1.14 -5.59 7.71
C ALA A 94 -0.38 -5.49 7.47
N PHE A 95 -1.10 -6.62 7.45
CA PHE A 95 -2.55 -6.63 7.33
C PHE A 95 -3.24 -5.97 8.54
N PHE A 96 -2.87 -6.39 9.76
CA PHE A 96 -3.40 -5.77 10.98
C PHE A 96 -3.00 -4.29 11.11
N ALA A 97 -1.74 -3.97 10.79
CA ALA A 97 -1.25 -2.60 10.70
C ALA A 97 -2.09 -1.76 9.73
N GLY A 98 -2.47 -2.32 8.58
CA GLY A 98 -3.34 -1.68 7.59
C GLY A 98 -4.75 -1.40 8.13
N ILE A 99 -5.34 -2.33 8.88
CA ILE A 99 -6.64 -2.13 9.53
C ILE A 99 -6.56 -0.98 10.53
N VAL A 100 -5.56 -0.99 11.42
CA VAL A 100 -5.35 0.07 12.41
C VAL A 100 -5.10 1.41 11.71
N ALA A 101 -4.23 1.43 10.70
CA ALA A 101 -3.92 2.64 9.94
C ALA A 101 -5.14 3.20 9.20
N GLY A 102 -6.02 2.33 8.66
CA GLY A 102 -7.27 2.73 8.02
C GLY A 102 -8.30 3.29 9.00
N LEU A 103 -8.36 2.76 10.23
CA LEU A 103 -9.23 3.28 11.28
C LEU A 103 -8.75 4.62 11.85
N VAL A 104 -7.43 4.78 12.02
CA VAL A 104 -6.82 6.00 12.57
C VAL A 104 -6.70 7.10 11.49
N GLY A 105 -6.65 6.73 10.22
CA GLY A 105 -6.65 7.68 9.08
C GLY A 105 -5.28 8.32 8.80
N VAL A 106 -4.20 7.80 9.36
CA VAL A 106 -2.87 8.44 9.34
C VAL A 106 -1.97 7.94 8.19
N GLY A 107 -2.41 6.91 7.46
CA GLY A 107 -1.60 6.24 6.44
C GLY A 107 -0.60 5.27 7.08
N GLY A 108 -0.46 4.07 6.50
CA GLY A 108 0.23 2.94 7.15
C GLY A 108 1.73 3.12 7.45
N GLY A 109 2.35 4.23 7.03
CA GLY A 109 3.78 4.49 7.22
C GLY A 109 4.22 4.56 8.69
N MET A 110 3.36 5.05 9.59
CA MET A 110 3.68 5.10 11.03
C MET A 110 3.75 3.73 11.69
N VAL A 111 3.07 2.72 11.14
CA VAL A 111 3.07 1.35 11.69
C VAL A 111 4.14 0.50 11.00
N LEU A 112 4.35 0.69 9.70
CA LEU A 112 5.38 -0.03 8.94
C LEU A 112 6.81 0.41 9.29
N GLY A 113 7.01 1.67 9.68
CA GLY A 113 8.32 2.19 10.11
C GLY A 113 8.97 1.39 11.24
N PRO A 114 8.36 1.27 12.43
CA PRO A 114 8.92 0.51 13.54
C PRO A 114 9.08 -0.97 13.20
N MET A 115 8.15 -1.56 12.45
CA MET A 115 8.23 -2.96 12.01
C MET A 115 9.45 -3.24 11.11
N MET A 116 9.80 -2.32 10.21
CA MET A 116 11.02 -2.45 9.40
C MET A 116 12.29 -2.33 10.24
N LEU A 117 12.28 -1.50 11.29
CA LEU A 117 13.41 -1.39 12.22
C LEU A 117 13.59 -2.67 13.06
N GLU A 118 12.51 -3.33 13.47
CA GLU A 118 12.57 -4.65 14.14
C GLU A 118 13.20 -5.74 13.26
N LEU A 119 13.04 -5.63 11.94
CA LEU A 119 13.67 -6.52 10.96
C LEU A 119 15.13 -6.16 10.66
N ALA A 120 15.71 -5.21 11.41
CA ALA A 120 17.07 -4.69 11.24
C ALA A 120 17.32 -3.97 9.89
N VAL A 121 16.28 -3.42 9.26
CA VAL A 121 16.44 -2.59 8.05
C VAL A 121 17.11 -1.26 8.42
N LEU A 122 17.97 -0.74 7.54
CA LEU A 122 18.57 0.58 7.73
C LEU A 122 17.48 1.66 7.90
N PRO A 123 17.63 2.58 8.86
CA PRO A 123 16.64 3.63 9.10
C PRO A 123 16.43 4.52 7.87
N GLN A 124 17.47 4.73 7.06
CA GLN A 124 17.39 5.50 5.82
C GLN A 124 16.45 4.85 4.78
N VAL A 125 16.49 3.52 4.65
CA VAL A 125 15.63 2.77 3.72
C VAL A 125 14.20 2.67 4.26
N SER A 126 14.05 2.43 5.56
CA SER A 126 12.75 2.43 6.24
C SER A 126 12.03 3.78 6.07
N THR A 127 12.72 4.88 6.33
CA THR A 127 12.15 6.24 6.19
C THR A 127 11.76 6.56 4.74
N ALA A 128 12.57 6.17 3.76
CA ALA A 128 12.21 6.35 2.35
C ALA A 128 10.97 5.51 1.96
N THR A 129 10.87 4.28 2.46
CA THR A 129 9.74 3.37 2.19
C THR A 129 8.45 3.87 2.82
N THR A 130 8.50 4.31 4.09
CA THR A 130 7.32 4.86 4.77
C THR A 130 6.89 6.18 4.15
N GLY A 131 7.82 7.06 3.78
CA GLY A 131 7.53 8.31 3.09
C GLY A 131 6.84 8.10 1.74
N THR A 132 7.34 7.17 0.91
CA THR A 132 6.70 6.84 -0.38
C THR A 132 5.31 6.23 -0.19
N MET A 133 5.11 5.39 0.82
CA MET A 133 3.79 4.84 1.15
C MET A 133 2.79 5.94 1.53
N VAL A 134 3.20 6.88 2.38
CA VAL A 134 2.35 8.01 2.78
C VAL A 134 2.01 8.87 1.57
N LEU A 135 2.99 9.21 0.72
CA LEU A 135 2.77 9.97 -0.51
C LEU A 135 1.77 9.28 -1.45
N LEU A 136 1.91 7.98 -1.67
CA LEU A 136 0.99 7.21 -2.54
C LEU A 136 -0.42 7.11 -1.93
N THR A 137 -0.52 6.94 -0.62
CA THR A 137 -1.81 6.86 0.07
C THR A 137 -2.51 8.23 0.05
N SER A 138 -1.81 9.31 0.40
CA SER A 138 -2.37 10.66 0.40
C SER A 138 -2.73 11.15 -1.01
N SER A 139 -1.92 10.84 -2.03
CA SER A 139 -2.26 11.17 -3.42
C SER A 139 -3.50 10.42 -3.91
N SER A 140 -3.67 9.15 -3.58
CA SER A 140 -4.88 8.40 -3.93
C SER A 140 -6.13 8.98 -3.27
N ALA A 141 -6.05 9.35 -1.99
CA ALA A 141 -7.13 10.00 -1.27
C ALA A 141 -7.46 11.39 -1.88
N ALA A 142 -6.45 12.20 -2.17
CA ALA A 142 -6.62 13.50 -2.80
C ALA A 142 -7.35 13.40 -4.15
N ILE A 143 -6.95 12.45 -5.02
CA ILE A 143 -7.63 12.22 -6.30
C ILE A 143 -9.10 11.87 -6.10
N VAL A 144 -9.41 10.97 -5.16
CA VAL A 144 -10.79 10.57 -4.87
C VAL A 144 -11.61 11.76 -4.38
N PHE A 145 -11.07 12.59 -3.47
CA PHE A 145 -11.78 13.76 -2.94
C PHE A 145 -11.97 14.87 -3.97
N LEU A 146 -10.98 15.10 -4.85
CA LEU A 146 -11.06 16.07 -5.94
C LEU A 146 -12.11 15.65 -6.97
N LEU A 147 -12.08 14.39 -7.42
CA LEU A 147 -13.07 13.85 -8.37
C LEU A 147 -14.49 13.82 -7.78
N ALA A 148 -14.60 13.65 -6.47
CA ALA A 148 -15.87 13.68 -5.77
C ALA A 148 -16.49 15.08 -5.66
N GLY A 149 -15.72 16.15 -5.90
CA GLY A 149 -16.18 17.54 -5.74
C GLY A 149 -16.47 17.94 -4.29
N ILE A 150 -16.07 17.12 -3.32
CA ILE A 150 -16.23 17.40 -1.87
C ILE A 150 -15.10 18.30 -1.36
N ALA A 151 -13.94 18.28 -2.03
CA ALA A 151 -12.80 19.10 -1.64
C ALA A 151 -13.09 20.58 -1.94
N PRO A 152 -13.04 21.48 -0.94
CA PRO A 152 -13.12 22.91 -1.18
C PRO A 152 -11.85 23.36 -1.91
N THR A 153 -11.96 23.53 -3.23
CA THR A 153 -10.83 23.83 -4.13
C THR A 153 -10.11 25.12 -3.75
N ASP A 154 -10.83 26.09 -3.19
CA ASP A 154 -10.29 27.40 -2.80
C ASP A 154 -9.29 27.29 -1.63
N TYR A 155 -9.58 26.44 -0.64
CA TYR A 155 -8.66 26.18 0.48
C TYR A 155 -7.57 25.16 0.11
N ALA A 156 -7.90 24.16 -0.70
CA ALA A 156 -6.95 23.11 -1.09
C ALA A 156 -5.76 23.66 -1.87
N VAL A 157 -5.99 24.61 -2.80
CA VAL A 157 -4.90 25.24 -3.57
C VAL A 157 -4.09 26.21 -2.71
N GLY A 158 -4.72 26.90 -1.75
CA GLY A 158 -4.04 27.84 -0.84
C GLY A 158 -3.07 27.20 0.15
N PHE A 159 -3.29 25.94 0.55
CA PHE A 159 -2.39 25.18 1.43
C PHE A 159 -1.48 24.19 0.69
N ALA A 160 -1.65 24.02 -0.63
CA ALA A 160 -0.82 23.14 -1.45
C ALA A 160 0.52 23.79 -1.89
N ILE A 161 0.67 25.09 -1.68
CA ILE A 161 1.89 25.90 -1.92
C ILE A 161 2.55 26.16 -0.58
#